data_AF-H8GX97-F1
#
_entry.id   AF-H8GX97-F1
#
_cell.length_a   1.000
_cell.length_b   1.000
_cell.length_c   1.000
_cell.angle_alpha   90.00
_cell.angle_beta   90.00
_cell.angle_gamma   90.00
#
_symmetry.space_group_name_H-M   'P 1'
#
loop_
_entity.id
_entity.type
_entity.pdbx_description
1 polymer ?
#
loop_
_entity_poly.entity_id
_entity_poly.type
_entity_poly.pdbx_seq_one_letter_code
_entity_poly.pdbx_strand_id
1 'polypeptide(L)'
;MAAELIWGTAGKPTPYPVTAEARAALAAQGVEAPEELTLYLRTATGRERKTFQGRVASCRTTDDQRELVADLLLGRMAEGSDRRVIREALEDADEVTLNQLMYAYVNGVIPDPKALEKAVDGALARTTPRMLAALAVS
;
A
#
# COMPACT_ATOMS: atom_id res chain seq x y z
N MET A 1 -4.15 11.54 -21.72
CA MET A 1 -5.23 11.81 -20.76
C MET A 1 -4.93 10.96 -19.54
N ALA A 2 -4.58 11.56 -18.40
CA ALA A 2 -4.40 10.80 -17.16
C ALA A 2 -5.80 10.36 -16.71
N ALA A 3 -6.03 9.05 -16.63
CA ALA A 3 -7.23 8.56 -15.96
C ALA A 3 -7.14 9.00 -14.50
N GLU A 4 -8.11 9.80 -14.06
CA GLU A 4 -8.20 10.21 -12.66
C GLU A 4 -8.35 8.93 -11.82
N LEU A 5 -7.37 8.63 -10.98
CA LEU A 5 -7.35 7.40 -10.17
C LEU A 5 -8.49 7.49 -9.16
N ILE A 6 -9.55 6.70 -9.37
CA ILE A 6 -10.68 6.68 -8.44
C ILE A 6 -10.30 5.80 -7.25
N TRP A 7 -9.90 6.45 -6.18
CA TRP A 7 -9.58 5.78 -4.93
C TRP A 7 -10.83 5.48 -4.11
N GLY A 8 -11.12 4.19 -3.93
CA GLY A 8 -11.88 3.67 -2.79
C GLY A 8 -13.40 3.77 -2.87
N THR A 9 -14.05 2.63 -3.07
CA THR A 9 -15.45 2.42 -2.72
C THR A 9 -15.67 0.95 -2.40
N ALA A 10 -16.52 0.64 -1.42
CA ALA A 10 -16.85 -0.74 -1.09
C ALA A 10 -17.32 -1.52 -2.33
N GLY A 11 -16.71 -2.70 -2.55
CA GLY A 11 -17.01 -3.59 -3.67
C GLY A 11 -16.44 -3.16 -5.03
N LYS A 12 -15.73 -2.02 -5.12
CA LYS A 12 -15.10 -1.58 -6.37
C LYS A 12 -13.60 -1.90 -6.37
N PRO A 13 -13.06 -2.39 -7.51
CA PRO A 13 -11.62 -2.44 -7.73
C PRO A 13 -11.03 -1.04 -7.53
N THR A 14 -10.09 -0.93 -6.60
CA THR A 14 -9.37 0.30 -6.31
C THR A 14 -7.92 0.12 -6.74
N PRO A 15 -7.44 0.87 -7.74
CA PRO A 15 -6.03 0.81 -8.13
C PRO A 15 -5.15 1.39 -7.01
N TYR A 16 -4.01 0.75 -6.75
CA TYR A 16 -2.97 1.21 -5.85
C TYR A 16 -1.64 1.22 -6.62
N PRO A 17 -1.03 2.39 -6.90
CA PRO A 17 0.11 2.47 -7.78
C PRO A 17 1.34 1.84 -7.13
N VAL A 18 2.10 1.12 -7.94
CA VAL A 18 3.45 0.68 -7.60
C VAL A 18 4.41 1.68 -8.23
N THR A 19 5.17 2.35 -7.37
CA THR A 19 6.12 3.39 -7.81
C THR A 19 7.16 2.81 -8.76
N ALA A 20 7.68 3.64 -9.68
CA ALA A 20 8.72 3.19 -10.62
C ALA A 20 9.98 2.67 -9.88
N GLU A 21 10.30 3.23 -8.72
CA GLU A 21 11.41 2.77 -7.87
C GLU A 21 11.11 1.39 -7.28
N ALA A 22 9.93 1.17 -6.70
CA ALA A 22 9.54 -0.15 -6.20
C ALA A 22 9.62 -1.19 -7.34
N ARG A 23 9.15 -0.86 -8.55
CA ARG A 23 9.28 -1.75 -9.71
C ARG A 23 10.74 -2.02 -10.08
N ALA A 24 11.62 -1.02 -10.02
CA ALA A 24 13.04 -1.21 -10.29
C ALA A 24 13.74 -2.07 -9.21
N ALA A 25 13.42 -1.84 -7.94
CA ALA A 25 13.93 -2.61 -6.81
C ALA A 25 13.47 -4.08 -6.87
N LEU A 26 12.22 -4.32 -7.27
CA LEU A 26 11.67 -5.65 -7.50
C LEU A 26 12.31 -6.32 -8.73
N ALA A 27 12.50 -5.59 -9.83
CA ALA A 27 13.17 -6.10 -11.03
C ALA A 27 14.62 -6.53 -10.74
N ALA A 28 15.36 -5.78 -9.90
CA ALA A 28 16.69 -6.15 -9.45
C ALA A 28 16.72 -7.48 -8.66
N GLN A 29 15.60 -7.85 -8.05
CA GLN A 29 15.40 -9.12 -7.34
C GLN A 29 14.82 -10.23 -8.23
N GLY A 30 14.64 -9.97 -9.53
CA GLY A 30 14.01 -10.90 -10.48
C GLY A 30 12.50 -11.03 -10.29
N VAL A 31 11.86 -10.02 -9.69
CA VAL A 31 10.40 -9.96 -9.47
C VAL A 31 9.78 -8.96 -10.44
N GLU A 32 8.88 -9.43 -11.29
CA GLU A 32 8.10 -8.57 -12.18
C GLU A 32 6.92 -7.98 -11.40
N ALA A 33 6.75 -6.65 -11.48
CA ALA A 33 5.75 -5.90 -10.75
C ALA A 33 4.84 -5.11 -11.71
N PRO A 34 3.51 -5.16 -11.54
CA PRO A 34 2.59 -4.37 -12.34
C PRO A 34 2.73 -2.88 -12.03
N GLU A 35 2.19 -2.03 -12.90
CA GLU A 35 2.15 -0.59 -12.62
C GLU A 35 1.25 -0.22 -11.45
N GLU A 36 0.17 -0.99 -11.27
CA GLU A 36 -0.81 -0.81 -10.22
C GLU A 36 -1.24 -2.17 -9.67
N LEU A 37 -1.41 -2.24 -8.35
CA LEU A 37 -2.06 -3.33 -7.65
C LEU A 37 -3.57 -3.06 -7.60
N THR A 38 -4.38 -4.11 -7.75
CA THR A 38 -5.84 -3.97 -7.64
C THR A 38 -6.31 -4.41 -6.27
N LEU A 39 -6.88 -3.47 -5.51
CA LEU A 39 -7.41 -3.68 -4.16
C LEU A 39 -8.94 -3.78 -4.17
N TYR A 40 -9.49 -4.85 -3.62
CA TYR A 40 -10.93 -5.06 -3.45
C TYR A 40 -11.36 -4.72 -2.03
N LEU A 41 -11.86 -3.50 -1.86
CA LEU A 41 -12.30 -3.03 -0.56
C LEU A 41 -13.64 -3.67 -0.18
N ARG A 42 -13.70 -4.24 1.02
CA ARG A 42 -14.95 -4.68 1.66
C ARG A 42 -14.84 -4.52 3.16
N THR A 43 -15.98 -4.35 3.84
CA THR A 43 -16.00 -4.28 5.30
C THR A 43 -15.44 -5.57 5.89
N ALA A 44 -14.57 -5.44 6.88
CA ALA A 44 -14.04 -6.58 7.63
C ALA A 44 -15.17 -7.26 8.42
N THR A 45 -15.24 -8.58 8.33
CA THR A 45 -16.12 -9.43 9.13
C THR A 45 -15.77 -9.35 10.62
N GLY A 46 -16.67 -9.79 11.50
CA GLY A 46 -16.40 -9.82 12.94
C GLY A 46 -15.15 -10.63 13.31
N ARG A 47 -14.89 -11.73 12.60
CA ARG A 47 -13.67 -12.55 12.77
C ARG A 47 -12.41 -11.77 12.37
N GLU A 48 -12.42 -11.13 11.19
CA GLU A 48 -11.29 -10.34 10.70
C GLU A 48 -11.01 -9.14 11.62
N ARG A 49 -12.04 -8.48 12.15
CA ARG A 49 -11.90 -7.38 13.12
C ARG A 49 -11.22 -7.83 14.41
N LYS A 50 -11.60 -9.00 14.93
CA LYS A 50 -10.98 -9.57 16.14
C LYS A 50 -9.50 -9.92 15.91
N THR A 51 -9.19 -10.55 14.78
CA THR A 51 -7.80 -10.84 14.39
C THR A 51 -6.99 -9.56 14.20
N PHE A 52 -7.55 -8.57 13.50
CA PHE A 52 -6.93 -7.27 13.29
C PHE A 52 -6.61 -6.58 14.62
N GLN A 53 -7.57 -6.47 15.54
CA GLN A 53 -7.34 -5.86 16.85
C GLN A 53 -6.22 -6.55 17.64
N GLY A 54 -6.18 -7.88 17.63
CA GLY A 54 -5.10 -8.63 18.28
C GLY A 54 -3.73 -8.37 17.67
N ARG A 55 -3.64 -8.26 16.33
CA ARG A 55 -2.38 -7.99 15.63
C ARG A 55 -1.92 -6.54 15.76
N VAL A 56 -2.83 -5.57 15.67
CA VAL A 56 -2.50 -4.15 15.87
C VAL A 56 -1.93 -3.91 17.27
N ALA A 57 -2.51 -4.54 18.30
CA ALA A 57 -2.00 -4.42 19.67
C ALA A 57 -0.57 -4.96 19.85
N SER A 58 -0.09 -5.79 18.92
CA SER A 58 1.27 -6.33 18.93
C SER A 58 2.29 -5.49 18.15
N CYS A 59 1.85 -4.54 17.33
CA CYS A 59 2.73 -3.65 16.57
C CYS A 59 3.37 -2.62 17.52
N ARG A 60 4.70 -2.55 17.53
CA ARG A 60 5.47 -1.60 18.36
C ARG A 60 6.20 -0.55 17.54
N THR A 61 6.41 -0.82 16.26
CA THR A 61 7.16 0.02 15.33
C THR A 61 6.34 0.28 14.06
N THR A 62 6.74 1.30 13.28
CA THR A 62 6.16 1.56 11.95
C THR A 62 6.38 0.38 11.02
N ASP A 63 7.51 -0.32 11.13
CA ASP A 63 7.79 -1.50 10.31
C ASP A 63 6.86 -2.68 10.67
N ASP A 64 6.53 -2.87 11.95
CA ASP A 64 5.50 -3.84 12.34
C ASP A 64 4.13 -3.50 11.74
N GLN A 65 3.80 -2.21 11.65
CA GLN A 65 2.57 -1.74 11.02
C GLN A 65 2.60 -1.96 9.50
N ARG A 66 3.74 -1.70 8.83
CA ARG A 66 3.90 -1.99 7.40
C ARG A 66 3.70 -3.46 7.09
N GLU A 67 4.35 -4.35 7.84
CA GLU A 67 4.20 -5.80 7.65
C GLU A 67 2.76 -6.27 7.93
N LEU A 68 2.12 -5.70 8.95
CA LEU A 68 0.70 -5.94 9.21
C LEU A 68 -0.15 -5.50 8.02
N VAL A 69 0.02 -4.26 7.53
CA VAL A 69 -0.74 -3.72 6.40
C VAL A 69 -0.52 -4.56 5.15
N ALA A 70 0.71 -4.98 4.86
CA ALA A 70 1.01 -5.86 3.74
C ALA A 70 0.20 -7.17 3.80
N ASP A 71 0.14 -7.80 4.97
CA ASP A 71 -0.65 -9.03 5.16
C ASP A 71 -2.16 -8.80 5.04
N LEU A 72 -2.65 -7.66 5.56
CA LEU A 72 -4.07 -7.31 5.48
C LEU A 72 -4.48 -7.04 4.02
N LEU A 73 -3.64 -6.32 3.28
CA LEU A 73 -3.88 -5.99 1.88
C LEU A 73 -3.75 -7.23 0.99
N LEU A 74 -2.80 -8.13 1.24
CA LEU A 74 -2.65 -9.37 0.46
C LEU A 74 -3.95 -10.17 0.40
N GLY A 75 -4.69 -10.26 1.50
CA GLY A 75 -6.00 -10.93 1.53
C GLY A 75 -7.12 -10.18 0.80
N ARG A 76 -6.85 -8.96 0.31
CA ARG A 76 -7.80 -8.07 -0.37
C ARG A 76 -7.35 -7.66 -1.77
N MET A 77 -6.18 -8.08 -2.21
CA MET A 77 -5.71 -7.82 -3.56
C MET A 77 -6.25 -8.84 -4.56
N ALA A 78 -6.10 -8.53 -5.85
CA ALA A 78 -6.40 -9.48 -6.92
C ALA A 78 -5.64 -10.80 -6.75
N GLU A 79 -6.25 -11.89 -7.20
CA GLU A 79 -5.62 -13.21 -7.21
C GLU A 79 -4.30 -13.16 -7.99
N GLY A 80 -3.25 -13.82 -7.46
CA GLY A 80 -1.90 -13.77 -8.01
C GLY A 80 -1.04 -12.58 -7.56
N SER A 81 -1.56 -11.69 -6.71
CA SER A 81 -0.75 -10.60 -6.14
C SER A 81 0.38 -11.14 -5.25
N ASP A 82 1.61 -10.69 -5.51
CA ASP A 82 2.80 -11.10 -4.77
C ASP A 82 3.00 -10.19 -3.55
N ARG A 83 3.11 -10.81 -2.37
CA ARG A 83 3.38 -10.12 -1.10
C ARG A 83 4.63 -9.23 -1.16
N ARG A 84 5.66 -9.63 -1.91
CA ARG A 84 6.89 -8.85 -2.08
C ARG A 84 6.62 -7.52 -2.76
N VAL A 85 5.77 -7.52 -3.79
CA VAL A 85 5.36 -6.30 -4.49
C VAL A 85 4.57 -5.38 -3.56
N ILE A 86 3.65 -5.95 -2.78
CA ILE A 86 2.85 -5.18 -1.80
C ILE A 86 3.75 -4.55 -0.74
N ARG A 87 4.70 -5.31 -0.20
CA ARG A 87 5.63 -4.83 0.81
C ARG A 87 6.48 -3.69 0.27
N GLU A 88 7.06 -3.86 -0.92
CA GLU A 88 7.88 -2.82 -1.54
C GLU A 88 7.06 -1.55 -1.81
N ALA A 89 5.81 -1.69 -2.25
CA ALA A 89 4.94 -0.54 -2.48
C ALA A 89 4.58 0.23 -1.19
N LEU A 90 4.74 -0.41 -0.02
CA LEU A 90 4.51 0.19 1.30
C LEU A 90 5.79 0.69 2.00
N GLU A 91 6.97 0.50 1.40
CA GLU A 91 8.26 0.80 2.04
C GLU A 91 8.35 2.28 2.45
N ASP A 92 7.88 3.18 1.58
CA ASP A 92 7.86 4.62 1.82
C ASP A 92 6.55 5.14 2.46
N ALA A 93 5.64 4.24 2.83
CA ALA A 93 4.40 4.63 3.50
C ALA A 93 4.72 5.19 4.90
N ASP A 94 4.22 6.40 5.15
CA ASP A 94 4.24 7.03 6.47
C ASP A 94 3.09 6.52 7.35
N GLU A 95 3.16 6.82 8.65
CA GLU A 95 2.18 6.36 9.64
C GLU A 95 0.74 6.82 9.31
N VAL A 96 0.59 7.98 8.67
CA VAL A 96 -0.72 8.48 8.23
C VAL A 96 -1.29 7.58 7.14
N THR A 97 -0.49 7.27 6.12
CA THR A 97 -0.85 6.37 5.01
C THR A 97 -1.20 4.98 5.54
N LEU A 98 -0.39 4.43 6.46
CA LEU A 98 -0.64 3.13 7.06
C LEU A 98 -1.95 3.11 7.85
N ASN A 99 -2.23 4.15 8.63
CA ASN A 99 -3.49 4.28 9.37
C ASN A 99 -4.70 4.38 8.42
N GLN A 100 -4.57 5.10 7.31
CA GLN A 100 -5.62 5.17 6.29
C GLN A 100 -5.88 3.80 5.62
N LEU A 101 -4.83 3.04 5.33
CA LEU A 101 -4.95 1.69 4.76
C LEU A 101 -5.56 0.71 5.76
N MET A 102 -5.16 0.76 7.03
CA MET A 102 -5.79 -0.03 8.10
C MET A 102 -7.28 0.32 8.26
N TYR A 103 -7.62 1.61 8.23
CA TYR A 103 -9.01 2.05 8.24
C TYR A 103 -9.79 1.51 7.04
N ALA A 104 -9.20 1.60 5.83
CA ALA A 104 -9.80 1.11 4.60
C ALA A 104 -10.03 -0.41 4.63
N TYR A 105 -9.11 -1.17 5.21
CA TYR A 105 -9.29 -2.59 5.43
C TYR A 105 -10.49 -2.91 6.34
N VAL A 106 -10.64 -2.18 7.46
CA VAL A 106 -11.72 -2.43 8.43
C VAL A 106 -13.09 -2.01 7.89
N ASN A 107 -13.15 -0.87 7.23
CA ASN A 107 -14.41 -0.23 6.83
C ASN A 107 -14.78 -0.47 5.37
N GLY A 108 -13.87 -1.00 4.55
CA GLY A 108 -14.10 -1.23 3.13
C GLY A 108 -14.20 0.05 2.30
N VAL A 109 -13.72 1.19 2.82
CA VAL A 109 -13.79 2.50 2.16
C VAL A 109 -12.56 3.33 2.51
N ILE A 110 -12.08 4.12 1.54
CA ILE A 110 -11.03 5.12 1.78
C ILE A 110 -11.76 6.44 2.13
N PRO A 111 -11.57 6.99 3.34
CA PRO A 111 -12.39 8.09 3.84
C PRO A 111 -12.10 9.43 3.13
N ASP A 112 -10.86 9.64 2.69
CA ASP A 112 -10.50 10.77 1.84
C ASP A 112 -9.59 10.27 0.69
N PRO A 113 -10.18 9.99 -0.48
CA PRO A 113 -9.46 9.61 -1.69
C PRO A 113 -8.31 10.56 -2.03
N LYS A 114 -8.54 11.88 -1.85
CA LYS A 114 -7.56 12.93 -2.20
C LYS A 114 -6.45 13.05 -1.18
N ALA A 115 -6.69 12.73 0.09
CA ALA A 115 -5.63 12.68 1.10
C ALA A 115 -4.69 11.49 0.86
N LEU A 116 -5.25 10.34 0.45
CA LEU A 116 -4.43 9.19 0.08
C LEU A 116 -3.68 9.44 -1.23
N GLU A 117 -4.34 10.01 -2.23
CA GLU A 117 -3.72 10.43 -3.49
C GLU A 117 -2.59 11.43 -3.24
N LYS A 118 -2.78 12.44 -2.37
CA LYS A 118 -1.71 13.35 -1.94
C LYS A 118 -0.61 12.70 -1.11
N ALA A 119 -0.91 11.67 -0.33
CA ALA A 119 0.08 10.94 0.44
C ALA A 119 0.95 10.07 -0.49
N VAL A 120 0.33 9.46 -1.50
CA VAL A 120 0.98 8.71 -2.57
C VAL A 120 1.79 9.64 -3.47
N ASP A 121 1.22 10.76 -3.92
CA ASP A 121 1.92 11.80 -4.69
C ASP A 121 3.05 12.44 -3.87
N GLY A 122 2.84 12.63 -2.58
CA GLY A 122 3.85 13.13 -1.65
C GLY A 122 4.97 12.12 -1.38
N ALA A 123 4.68 10.81 -1.42
CA ALA A 123 5.70 9.77 -1.43
C ALA A 123 6.48 9.80 -2.76
N LEU A 124 5.80 9.90 -3.90
CA LEU A 124 6.37 10.07 -5.25
C LEU A 124 7.25 11.32 -5.39
N ALA A 125 6.90 12.42 -4.71
CA ALA A 125 7.67 13.66 -4.71
C ALA A 125 8.88 13.63 -3.74
N ARG A 126 8.81 12.79 -2.69
CA ARG A 126 9.91 12.52 -1.75
C ARG A 126 10.87 11.42 -2.23
N THR A 127 10.64 10.88 -3.43
CA THR A 127 11.44 9.83 -4.09
C THR A 127 12.74 10.38 -4.70
N THR A 128 12.79 11.67 -5.04
CA THR A 128 13.97 12.33 -5.65
C THR A 128 15.26 12.23 -4.83
N PRO A 129 15.25 12.41 -3.48
CA PRO A 129 16.44 12.28 -2.64
C PRO A 129 17.02 10.86 -2.56
N ARG A 130 16.20 9.80 -2.61
CA ARG A 130 16.67 8.40 -2.54
C ARG A 130 17.34 7.96 -3.84
N MET A 131 16.78 8.36 -5.00
CA MET A 131 17.44 8.26 -6.30
C MET A 131 18.78 9.01 -6.35
N LEU A 132 18.83 10.23 -5.80
CA LEU A 132 20.07 11.01 -5.73
C LEU A 132 21.12 10.32 -4.84
N ALA A 133 20.71 9.72 -3.72
CA ALA A 133 21.60 8.95 -2.87
C ALA A 133 22.09 7.65 -3.54
N ALA A 134 21.22 6.94 -4.27
CA ALA A 134 21.60 5.72 -5.01
C ALA A 134 22.56 6.02 -6.18
N LEU A 135 22.34 7.13 -6.89
CA LEU A 135 23.22 7.62 -7.96
C LEU A 135 24.55 8.18 -7.44
N ALA A 136 24.60 8.72 -6.21
CA ALA A 136 25.82 9.24 -5.61
C ALA A 136 26.77 8.14 -5.08
N VAL A 137 26.30 6.89 -5.01
CA VAL A 137 27.08 5.71 -4.57
C VAL A 137 27.49 4.83 -5.78
N SER A 138 27.12 5.23 -7.00
CA SER A 138 27.50 4.59 -8.28
C SER A 138 28.67 5.31 -8.94
#